data_AF-A0A6G7YD62-F1
#
_entry.id   AF-A0A6G7YD62-F1
#
_cell.length_a   1.000
_cell.length_b   1.000
_cell.length_c   1.000
_cell.angle_alpha   90.00
_cell.angle_beta   90.00
_cell.angle_gamma   90.00
#
_symmetry.space_group_name_H-M   'P 1'
#
loop_
_entity.id
_entity.type
_entity.pdbx_description
1 polymer ?
#
loop_
_entity_poly.entity_id
_entity_poly.type
_entity_poly.pdbx_seq_one_letter_code
_entity_poly.pdbx_strand_id
1 'polypeptide(L)'
;MTEGSRLDGLPVDGTPLTVSDIEDLVVATQAQQDAILLAIKDFKRSSRSASVKQPTFLASPKAADFVTDEEAASRRAFATANFLARAWTAWLKTDEERRRRTARPRTGETPWIMPPSMNSPQVGLFPEAFVPRVHEQGLV
;
A
#
# COMPACT_ATOMS: atom_id res chain seq x y z
N MET A 1 -2.90 0.74 -18.05
CA MET A 1 -2.67 1.73 -19.12
C MET A 1 -2.24 3.05 -18.50
N THR A 2 -1.49 3.89 -19.21
CA THR A 2 -0.96 5.17 -18.70
C THR A 2 -1.64 6.35 -19.33
N GLU A 3 -1.48 7.53 -18.72
CA GLU A 3 -2.03 8.79 -19.21
C GLU A 3 -1.74 9.02 -20.71
N GLY A 4 -2.79 9.40 -21.44
CA GLY A 4 -2.74 9.56 -22.90
C GLY A 4 -2.93 8.28 -23.73
N SER A 5 -3.24 7.13 -23.11
CA SER A 5 -3.53 5.87 -23.81
C SER A 5 -5.03 5.55 -23.78
N ARG A 6 -5.61 5.09 -24.90
CA ARG A 6 -7.02 4.64 -25.00
C ARG A 6 -7.11 3.12 -25.04
N LEU A 7 -8.08 2.54 -24.33
CA LEU A 7 -8.31 1.09 -24.26
C LEU A 7 -9.01 0.52 -25.51
N ASP A 8 -9.44 1.38 -26.43
CA ASP A 8 -10.21 0.99 -27.60
C ASP A 8 -9.50 -0.11 -28.41
N GLY A 9 -10.16 -1.27 -28.55
CA GLY A 9 -9.67 -2.40 -29.32
C GLY A 9 -8.71 -3.35 -28.60
N LEU A 10 -8.39 -3.12 -27.32
CA LEU A 10 -7.63 -4.07 -26.50
C LEU A 10 -8.56 -5.01 -25.71
N PRO A 11 -8.26 -6.31 -25.61
CA PRO A 11 -9.07 -7.27 -24.84
C PRO A 11 -8.74 -7.17 -23.34
N VAL A 12 -8.92 -5.97 -22.77
CA VAL A 12 -8.62 -5.70 -21.36
C VAL A 12 -9.83 -5.07 -20.68
N ASP A 13 -10.25 -5.66 -19.57
CA ASP A 13 -11.33 -5.13 -18.75
C ASP A 13 -10.82 -4.06 -17.77
N GLY A 14 -11.61 -3.00 -17.57
CA GLY A 14 -11.38 -1.97 -16.54
C GLY A 14 -11.13 -0.56 -17.10
N THR A 15 -10.80 0.37 -16.20
CA THR A 15 -10.43 1.76 -16.55
C THR A 15 -8.90 1.95 -16.54
N PRO A 16 -8.34 2.88 -17.33
CA PRO A 16 -6.92 3.20 -17.24
C PRO A 16 -6.55 3.65 -15.83
N LEU A 17 -5.44 3.12 -15.31
CA LEU A 17 -4.87 3.60 -14.06
C LEU A 17 -4.25 4.98 -14.28
N THR A 18 -4.64 5.94 -13.46
CA THR A 18 -4.14 7.32 -13.51
C THR A 18 -3.07 7.55 -12.43
N VAL A 19 -2.32 8.65 -12.54
CA VAL A 19 -1.39 9.07 -11.48
C VAL A 19 -2.15 9.33 -10.17
N SER A 20 -3.33 9.95 -10.25
CA SER A 20 -4.20 10.21 -9.11
C SER A 20 -4.63 8.94 -8.38
N ASP A 21 -4.90 7.84 -9.09
CA ASP A 21 -5.21 6.57 -8.44
C ASP A 21 -4.01 6.06 -7.62
N ILE A 22 -2.80 6.21 -8.14
CA ILE A 22 -1.58 5.80 -7.43
C ILE A 22 -1.31 6.75 -6.24
N GLU A 23 -1.67 8.03 -6.34
CA GLU A 23 -1.66 8.95 -5.19
C GLU A 23 -2.62 8.50 -4.10
N ASP A 24 -3.83 8.03 -4.44
CA ASP A 24 -4.77 7.49 -3.45
C ASP A 24 -4.19 6.27 -2.72
N LEU A 25 -3.46 5.40 -3.44
CA LEU A 25 -2.71 4.30 -2.82
C LEU A 25 -1.64 4.81 -1.83
N VAL A 26 -0.92 5.88 -2.19
CA VAL A 26 0.07 6.51 -1.31
C VAL A 26 -0.59 7.11 -0.06
N VAL A 27 -1.71 7.81 -0.22
CA VAL A 27 -2.49 8.40 0.88
C VAL A 27 -3.01 7.32 1.82
N ALA A 28 -3.60 6.25 1.29
CA ALA A 28 -4.07 5.12 2.07
C ALA A 28 -2.93 4.41 2.81
N THR A 29 -1.76 4.31 2.18
CA THR A 29 -0.55 3.76 2.81
C THR A 29 -0.11 4.62 3.99
N GLN A 30 -0.07 5.96 3.83
CA GLN A 30 0.29 6.86 4.93
C GLN A 30 -0.70 6.78 6.10
N ALA A 31 -2.00 6.73 5.81
CA ALA A 31 -3.02 6.57 6.84
C ALA A 31 -2.83 5.26 7.63
N GLN A 32 -2.48 4.16 6.95
CA GLN A 32 -2.18 2.89 7.60
C GLN A 32 -0.92 2.96 8.48
N GLN A 33 0.14 3.64 8.01
CA GLN A 33 1.37 3.87 8.80
C GLN A 33 1.05 4.63 10.10
N ASP A 34 0.28 5.71 10.00
CA ASP A 34 -0.10 6.54 11.14
C ASP A 34 -0.95 5.75 12.14
N ALA A 35 -1.90 4.95 11.66
CA ALA A 35 -2.71 4.07 12.49
C ALA A 35 -1.88 3.02 13.25
N ILE A 36 -0.88 2.41 12.60
CA ILE A 36 0.05 1.46 13.25
C ILE A 36 0.87 2.17 14.34
N LEU A 37 1.39 3.37 14.05
CA LEU A 37 2.18 4.13 15.03
C LEU A 37 1.34 4.54 16.23
N LEU A 38 0.09 4.94 16.02
CA LEU A 38 -0.85 5.27 17.08
C LEU A 38 -1.15 4.04 17.95
N ALA A 39 -1.47 2.89 17.34
CA ALA A 39 -1.70 1.64 18.06
C ALA A 39 -0.49 1.23 18.93
N ILE A 40 0.73 1.35 18.40
CA ILE A 40 1.96 1.09 19.16
C ILE A 40 2.09 2.07 20.33
N LYS A 41 1.85 3.37 20.09
CA LYS A 41 1.93 4.40 21.14
C LYS A 41 0.93 4.11 22.26
N ASP A 42 -0.30 3.77 21.92
CA ASP A 42 -1.36 3.45 22.87
C ASP A 42 -1.04 2.18 23.66
N PHE A 43 -0.53 1.13 23.00
CA PHE A 43 -0.06 -0.09 23.67
C PHE A 43 1.09 0.18 24.64
N LYS A 44 2.10 0.97 24.24
CA LYS A 44 3.22 1.32 25.12
C LYS A 44 2.74 2.10 26.34
N ARG A 45 1.74 2.98 26.18
CA ARG A 45 1.11 3.71 27.28
C ARG A 45 0.34 2.78 28.23
N SER A 46 -0.48 1.86 27.71
CA SER A 46 -1.33 0.98 28.55
C SER A 46 -0.53 -0.12 29.26
N SER A 47 0.42 -0.75 28.56
CA SER A 47 1.23 -1.85 29.09
C SER A 47 2.49 -1.40 29.85
N ARG A 48 2.80 -0.08 29.82
CA ARG A 48 4.08 0.50 30.25
C ARG A 48 5.30 -0.17 29.60
N SER A 49 5.12 -0.83 28.46
CA SER A 49 6.20 -1.54 27.78
C SER A 49 7.13 -0.57 27.06
N ALA A 50 8.38 -0.49 27.52
CA ALA A 50 9.42 0.27 26.83
C ALA A 50 10.04 -0.49 25.63
N SER A 51 9.94 -1.82 25.62
CA SER A 51 10.68 -2.69 24.69
C SER A 51 10.08 -2.80 23.29
N VAL A 52 8.81 -2.41 23.10
CA VAL A 52 8.19 -2.41 21.76
C VAL A 52 8.84 -1.32 20.90
N LYS A 53 9.49 -1.76 19.82
CA LYS A 53 10.11 -0.89 18.82
C LYS A 53 9.08 -0.37 17.83
N GLN A 54 9.15 0.93 17.53
CA GLN A 54 8.41 1.51 16.41
C GLN A 54 9.05 1.07 15.09
N PRO A 55 8.25 0.71 14.07
CA PRO A 55 8.76 0.43 12.74
C PRO A 55 9.30 1.70 12.08
N THR A 56 10.28 1.53 11.19
CA THR A 56 10.65 2.55 10.22
C THR A 56 10.00 2.17 8.90
N PHE A 57 9.12 3.01 8.39
CA PHE A 57 8.46 2.78 7.11
C PHE A 57 9.31 3.28 5.94
N LEU A 58 9.07 2.70 4.76
CA LEU A 58 9.65 3.21 3.53
C LEU A 58 9.02 4.57 3.20
N ALA A 59 9.83 5.47 2.64
CA ALA A 59 9.31 6.73 2.12
C ALA A 59 8.36 6.44 0.94
N SER A 60 7.14 6.95 1.05
CA SER A 60 6.19 6.89 -0.06
C SER A 60 6.69 7.70 -1.24
N PRO A 61 6.50 7.22 -2.48
CA PRO A 61 6.84 8.00 -3.66
C PRO A 61 5.94 9.25 -3.73
N LYS A 62 6.47 10.38 -4.19
CA LYS A 62 5.70 11.61 -4.36
C LYS A 62 5.27 11.73 -5.81
N ALA A 63 4.07 12.24 -6.08
CA ALA A 63 3.66 12.51 -7.46
C ALA A 63 4.54 13.55 -8.15
N ALA A 64 5.14 14.48 -7.40
CA ALA A 64 6.15 15.39 -7.94
C ALA A 64 7.39 14.66 -8.49
N ASP A 65 7.67 13.42 -8.05
CA ASP A 65 8.76 12.59 -8.58
C ASP A 65 8.33 11.85 -9.86
N PHE A 66 7.05 11.90 -10.23
CA PHE A 66 6.54 11.31 -11.46
C PHE A 66 6.83 12.24 -12.64
N VAL A 67 7.98 12.00 -13.28
CA VAL A 67 8.36 12.70 -14.51
C VAL A 67 8.10 11.77 -15.68
N THR A 68 7.20 12.18 -16.58
CA THR A 68 7.05 11.52 -17.88
C THR A 68 7.62 12.40 -18.97
N ASP A 69 8.49 11.82 -19.78
CA ASP A 69 8.89 12.41 -21.05
C ASP A 69 7.79 12.07 -22.07
N GLU A 70 7.05 13.09 -22.50
CA GLU A 70 5.79 12.95 -23.25
C GLU A 70 5.97 12.27 -24.61
N GLU A 71 7.20 12.17 -25.14
CA GLU A 71 7.42 11.79 -26.53
C GLU A 71 7.23 10.30 -26.85
N ALA A 72 7.28 9.37 -25.87
CA ALA A 72 7.12 7.93 -26.16
C ALA A 72 6.19 7.19 -25.20
N ALA A 73 5.23 6.44 -25.76
CA ALA A 73 4.27 5.63 -25.00
C ALA A 73 4.94 4.59 -24.09
N SER A 74 6.04 3.97 -24.53
CA SER A 74 6.82 3.02 -23.73
C SER A 74 7.46 3.67 -22.49
N ARG A 75 7.94 4.92 -22.61
CA ARG A 75 8.50 5.68 -21.49
C ARG A 75 7.43 6.02 -20.46
N ARG A 76 6.23 6.46 -20.90
CA ARG A 76 5.08 6.68 -20.00
C ARG A 76 4.67 5.40 -19.28
N ALA A 77 4.58 4.28 -20.01
CA ALA A 77 4.31 2.95 -19.46
C ALA A 77 5.28 2.57 -18.36
N PHE A 78 6.59 2.70 -18.63
CA PHE A 78 7.63 2.35 -17.69
C PHE A 78 7.65 3.27 -16.45
N ALA A 79 7.48 4.58 -16.64
CA ALA A 79 7.40 5.53 -15.53
C ALA A 79 6.22 5.21 -14.59
N THR A 80 5.04 4.91 -15.15
CA THR A 80 3.85 4.56 -14.36
C THR A 80 4.03 3.23 -13.64
N ALA A 81 4.60 2.22 -14.30
CA ALA A 81 4.91 0.94 -13.67
C ALA A 81 5.86 1.10 -12.50
N ASN A 82 6.91 1.92 -12.63
CA ASN A 82 7.86 2.18 -11.55
C ASN A 82 7.22 2.95 -10.39
N PHE A 83 6.36 3.92 -10.68
CA PHE A 83 5.64 4.68 -9.65
C PHE A 83 4.70 3.78 -8.86
N LEU A 84 3.89 2.95 -9.55
CA LEU A 84 3.04 1.95 -8.94
C LEU A 84 3.86 0.93 -8.13
N ALA A 85 4.96 0.41 -8.65
CA ALA A 85 5.81 -0.56 -7.96
C ALA A 85 6.35 -0.02 -6.64
N ARG A 86 6.76 1.25 -6.60
CA ARG A 86 7.22 1.92 -5.37
C ARG A 86 6.08 2.08 -4.36
N ALA A 87 4.91 2.57 -4.80
CA ALA A 87 3.75 2.77 -3.94
C ALA A 87 3.26 1.43 -3.36
N TRP A 88 3.14 0.41 -4.21
CA TRP A 88 2.70 -0.92 -3.80
C TRP A 88 3.69 -1.61 -2.86
N THR A 89 4.99 -1.47 -3.11
CA THR A 89 6.03 -1.96 -2.18
C THR A 89 5.90 -1.29 -0.81
N ALA A 90 5.67 0.02 -0.76
CA ALA A 90 5.47 0.74 0.49
C ALA A 90 4.24 0.23 1.25
N TRP A 91 3.13 -0.03 0.55
CA TRP A 91 1.93 -0.64 1.12
C TRP A 91 2.23 -2.02 1.72
N LEU A 92 2.79 -2.96 0.94
CA LEU A 92 3.05 -4.32 1.40
C LEU A 92 3.98 -4.37 2.61
N LYS A 93 5.01 -3.52 2.66
CA LYS A 93 5.90 -3.41 3.82
C LYS A 93 5.18 -2.83 5.04
N THR A 94 4.30 -1.86 4.83
CA THR A 94 3.48 -1.28 5.90
C THR A 94 2.53 -2.32 6.50
N ASP A 95 1.80 -3.05 5.65
CA ASP A 95 0.81 -4.01 6.11
C ASP A 95 1.44 -5.27 6.73
N GLU A 96 2.64 -5.66 6.28
CA GLU A 96 3.43 -6.71 6.94
C GLU A 96 3.84 -6.29 8.37
N GLU A 97 4.15 -5.01 8.63
CA GLU A 97 4.43 -4.54 9.99
C GLU A 97 3.19 -4.55 10.88
N ARG A 98 1.99 -4.30 10.33
CA ARG A 98 0.72 -4.50 11.03
C ARG A 98 0.50 -5.98 11.36
N ARG A 99 0.64 -6.88 10.38
CA ARG A 99 0.50 -8.33 10.55
C ARG A 99 1.42 -8.87 11.65
N ARG A 100 2.69 -8.48 11.65
CA ARG A 100 3.67 -8.90 12.68
C ARG A 100 3.31 -8.49 14.10
N ARG A 101 2.44 -7.48 14.26
CA ARG A 101 1.99 -6.92 15.55
C ARG A 101 0.56 -7.31 15.92
N THR A 102 -0.08 -8.11 15.07
CA THR A 102 -1.41 -8.69 15.28
C THR A 102 -1.34 -9.78 16.36
N ALA A 103 -0.37 -10.70 16.24
CA ALA A 103 -0.18 -11.81 17.17
C ALA A 103 1.10 -11.65 17.99
N ARG A 104 1.03 -12.01 19.28
CA ARG A 104 2.19 -11.97 20.17
C ARG A 104 3.24 -13.03 19.77
N PRO A 105 4.52 -12.67 19.63
CA PRO A 105 5.57 -13.63 19.32
C PRO A 105 5.59 -14.79 20.32
N ARG A 106 5.86 -16.01 19.83
CA ARG A 106 5.91 -17.29 20.57
C ARG A 106 4.57 -17.82 21.10
N THR A 107 3.67 -16.96 21.57
CA THR A 107 2.39 -17.38 22.18
C THR A 107 1.22 -17.38 21.19
N GLY A 108 1.29 -16.59 20.12
CA GLY A 108 0.22 -16.50 19.13
C GLY A 108 -1.03 -15.78 19.62
N GLU A 109 -1.00 -15.18 20.81
CA GLU A 109 -2.14 -14.46 21.40
C GLU A 109 -2.54 -13.28 20.52
N THR A 110 -3.84 -13.16 20.22
CA THR A 110 -4.44 -12.07 19.44
C THR A 110 -5.69 -11.55 20.15
N PRO A 111 -5.99 -10.24 20.09
CA PRO A 111 -5.14 -9.16 19.60
C PRO A 111 -3.95 -8.87 20.54
N TRP A 112 -2.77 -8.58 19.98
CA TRP A 112 -1.59 -8.20 20.77
C TRP A 112 -1.41 -6.67 20.86
N ILE A 113 -0.76 -6.05 19.87
CA ILE A 113 -0.54 -4.60 19.84
C ILE A 113 -1.59 -3.92 18.96
N MET A 114 -1.95 -4.55 17.84
CA MET A 114 -2.95 -4.00 16.93
C MET A 114 -4.34 -4.04 17.55
N PRO A 115 -5.15 -2.98 17.37
CA PRO A 115 -6.54 -2.99 17.83
C PRO A 115 -7.37 -4.02 17.05
N PRO A 116 -8.54 -4.45 17.58
CA PRO A 116 -9.40 -5.43 16.90
C PRO A 116 -9.74 -5.07 15.45
N SER A 117 -9.93 -3.80 15.14
CA SER A 117 -10.21 -3.31 13.78
C SER A 117 -9.07 -3.53 12.78
N MET A 118 -7.84 -3.75 13.25
CA MET A 118 -6.64 -3.97 12.43
C MET A 118 -6.04 -5.36 12.62
N ASN A 119 -6.74 -6.24 13.35
CA ASN A 119 -6.24 -7.53 13.82
C ASN A 119 -6.41 -8.66 12.78
N SER A 120 -5.96 -8.43 11.54
CA SER A 120 -5.99 -9.43 10.47
C SER A 120 -4.69 -10.25 10.41
N PRO A 121 -4.74 -11.59 10.32
CA PRO A 121 -3.55 -12.41 10.18
C PRO A 121 -2.95 -12.41 8.76
N GLN A 122 -3.70 -11.91 7.78
CA GLN A 122 -3.31 -11.88 6.37
C GLN A 122 -2.77 -10.51 5.98
N VAL A 123 -1.86 -10.46 5.01
CA VAL A 123 -1.41 -9.20 4.39
C VAL A 123 -2.44 -8.80 3.33
N GLY A 124 -2.96 -7.59 3.43
CA GLY A 124 -3.82 -7.03 2.37
C GLY A 124 -2.98 -6.73 1.12
N LEU A 125 -3.39 -7.24 -0.04
CA LEU A 125 -2.67 -6.99 -1.30
C LEU A 125 -2.71 -5.51 -1.71
N PHE A 126 -3.85 -4.85 -1.47
CA PHE A 126 -4.07 -3.42 -1.65
C PHE A 126 -4.95 -2.89 -0.51
N PRO A 127 -4.94 -1.57 -0.25
CA PRO A 127 -5.96 -0.93 0.57
C PRO A 127 -7.34 -1.11 -0.07
N GLU A 128 -8.40 -1.24 0.74
CA GLU A 128 -9.77 -1.44 0.25
C GLU A 128 -10.21 -0.39 -0.79
N ALA A 129 -9.81 0.86 -0.60
CA ALA A 129 -10.12 1.96 -1.53
C ALA A 129 -9.48 1.79 -2.92
N PHE A 130 -8.36 1.06 -3.02
CA PHE A 130 -7.63 0.88 -4.27
C PHE A 130 -7.97 -0.45 -4.98
N VAL A 131 -8.53 -1.43 -4.28
CA VAL A 131 -8.92 -2.74 -4.86
C VAL A 131 -9.78 -2.60 -6.14
N PRO A 132 -10.80 -1.72 -6.21
CA PRO A 132 -11.62 -1.58 -7.41
C PRO A 132 -10.85 -1.08 -8.65
N ARG A 133 -9.62 -0.57 -8.49
CA ARG A 133 -8.77 -0.09 -9.59
C ARG A 133 -7.89 -1.18 -10.20
N VAL A 134 -7.85 -2.37 -9.59
CA VAL A 134 -7.00 -3.47 -10.03
C VAL A 134 -7.87 -4.61 -10.52
N HIS A 135 -7.67 -4.98 -11.78
CA HIS A 135 -8.34 -6.12 -12.41
C HIS A 135 -7.29 -7.18 -12.74
N GLU A 136 -7.47 -8.39 -12.21
CA GLU A 136 -6.70 -9.54 -12.66
C GLU A 136 -7.17 -9.91 -14.07
N GLN A 137 -6.24 -9.89 -15.03
CA GLN A 137 -6.51 -10.34 -16.39
C GLN A 137 -6.15 -11.82 -16.48
N GLY A 138 -7.07 -12.64 -16.99
CA GLY A 138 -6.78 -14.04 -17.26
C GLY A 138 -5.65 -14.16 -18.29
N LEU A 139 -4.71 -15.08 -18.07
CA LEU A 139 -3.72 -15.42 -19.09
C LEU A 139 -4.44 -16.10 -20.25
N VAL A 140 -4.35 -15.50 -21.45
CA VAL A 140 -4.78 -16.09 -22.73
C VAL A 140 -3.64 -16.92 -23.31
#